data_AF-A0A1N7AJM4-F1
#
_entry.id   AF-A0A1N7AJM4-F1
#
_cell.length_a   1.000
_cell.length_b   1.000
_cell.length_c   1.000
_cell.angle_alpha   90.00
_cell.angle_beta   90.00
_cell.angle_gamma   90.00
#
_symmetry.space_group_name_H-M   'P 1'
#
loop_
_entity.id
_entity.type
_entity.pdbx_description
1 polymer ?
#
loop_
_entity_poly.entity_id
_entity_poly.type
_entity_poly.pdbx_seq_one_letter_code
_entity_poly.pdbx_strand_id
1 'polypeptide(L)'
;MSYNVQVGTGGYTGWKILERTMERQRDVFSQNYAVRSYKDYFSNKFPEVATAEQLVADYKLLTVALRAFGLESDINNKFFIRKILESDPDDSTSLVNRLADKRYLKLNQALAFHDTPDEREKKLEPLSIIEKFEIRS
;
A
#
# COMPACT_ATOMS: atom_id res chain seq x y z
N MET A 1 13.10 18.77 -24.68
CA MET A 1 13.53 19.42 -23.42
C MET A 1 14.37 18.40 -22.66
N SER A 2 15.70 18.58 -22.64
CA SER A 2 16.63 17.71 -21.93
C SER A 2 16.86 18.27 -20.53
N TYR A 3 16.51 17.50 -19.50
CA TYR A 3 16.79 17.86 -18.11
C TYR A 3 18.14 17.26 -17.71
N ASN A 4 19.21 18.05 -17.83
CA ASN A 4 20.49 17.72 -17.22
C ASN A 4 20.42 18.11 -15.74
N VAL A 5 20.18 17.13 -14.87
CA VAL A 5 20.41 17.31 -13.44
C VAL A 5 21.91 17.18 -13.20
N GLN A 6 22.60 18.32 -13.09
CA GLN A 6 23.94 18.35 -12.53
C GLN A 6 23.82 18.01 -11.04
N VAL A 7 24.13 16.76 -10.70
CA VAL A 7 24.24 16.29 -9.32
C VAL A 7 25.48 16.95 -8.73
N GLY A 8 25.29 18.12 -8.10
CA GLY A 8 26.36 18.80 -7.37
C GLY A 8 26.87 17.87 -6.28
N THR A 9 28.16 17.53 -6.36
CA THR A 9 29.03 16.94 -5.32
C THR A 9 28.30 16.50 -4.05
N GLY A 10 28.06 15.18 -3.96
CA GLY A 10 27.38 14.54 -2.84
C GLY A 10 27.96 14.93 -1.49
N GLY A 11 27.08 15.41 -0.61
CA GLY A 11 27.37 15.85 0.75
C GLY A 11 26.11 16.41 1.42
N TYR A 12 26.20 16.82 2.69
CA TYR A 12 25.11 17.36 3.52
C TYR A 12 24.29 18.49 2.84
N THR A 13 24.91 19.27 1.96
CA THR A 13 24.26 20.30 1.15
C THR A 13 23.33 19.74 0.08
N GLY A 14 23.71 18.62 -0.56
CA GLY A 14 22.86 17.86 -1.46
C GLY A 14 21.67 17.23 -0.74
N TRP A 15 21.86 16.74 0.50
CA TRP A 15 20.78 16.26 1.36
C TRP A 15 19.79 17.37 1.73
N LYS A 16 20.27 18.57 2.11
CA LYS A 16 19.40 19.74 2.38
C LYS A 16 18.66 20.25 1.15
N ILE A 17 19.25 20.18 -0.04
CA ILE A 17 18.57 20.52 -1.29
C ILE A 17 17.52 19.47 -1.62
N LEU A 18 17.81 18.19 -1.37
CA LEU A 18 16.83 17.11 -1.53
C LEU A 18 15.66 17.29 -0.56
N GLU A 19 15.91 17.57 0.72
CA GLU A 19 14.89 17.87 1.74
C GLU A 19 13.97 19.01 1.30
N ARG A 20 14.54 20.11 0.80
CA ARG A 20 13.79 21.27 0.30
C ARG A 20 13.02 21.01 -1.01
N THR A 21 13.46 20.07 -1.83
CA THR A 21 12.83 19.75 -3.13
C THR A 21 11.88 18.56 -3.02
N MET A 22 12.00 17.74 -1.98
CA MET A 22 11.16 16.59 -1.67
C MET A 22 9.72 17.02 -1.39
N GLU A 23 9.50 18.11 -0.65
CA GLU A 23 8.15 18.67 -0.44
C GLU A 23 7.46 19.02 -1.76
N ARG A 24 8.17 19.68 -2.70
CA ARG A 24 7.60 20.00 -4.02
C ARG A 24 7.38 18.78 -4.90
N GLN A 25 8.24 17.77 -4.82
CA GLN A 25 8.07 16.52 -5.59
C GLN A 25 6.94 15.66 -5.03
N ARG A 26 6.71 15.71 -3.72
CA ARG A 26 5.62 15.03 -3.02
C ARG A 26 4.25 15.58 -3.41
N ASP A 27 4.12 16.90 -3.53
CA ASP A 27 2.91 17.56 -4.02
C ASP A 27 2.64 17.29 -5.51
N VAL A 28 3.68 17.25 -6.35
CA VAL A 28 3.50 16.91 -7.77
C VAL A 28 3.18 15.42 -7.95
N PHE A 29 3.74 14.54 -7.11
CA PHE A 29 3.47 13.11 -7.15
C PHE A 29 2.06 12.76 -6.66
N SER A 30 1.56 13.44 -5.62
CA SER A 30 0.17 13.31 -5.15
C SER A 30 -0.84 13.93 -6.11
N GLN A 31 -0.43 14.90 -6.94
CA GLN A 31 -1.20 15.48 -8.04
C GLN A 31 -1.22 14.64 -9.33
N ASN A 32 -0.52 13.51 -9.39
CA ASN A 32 -0.69 12.58 -10.51
C ASN A 32 -2.13 12.04 -10.50
N TYR A 33 -2.93 12.44 -11.50
CA TYR A 33 -4.33 12.05 -11.69
C TYR A 33 -4.57 10.54 -11.52
N ALA A 34 -3.59 9.72 -11.92
CA ALA A 34 -3.62 8.28 -11.73
C ALA A 34 -3.70 7.87 -10.26
N VAL A 35 -2.87 8.44 -9.37
CA VAL A 35 -2.85 8.10 -7.93
C VAL A 35 -4.18 8.46 -7.27
N ARG A 36 -4.72 9.64 -7.59
CA ARG A 36 -6.02 10.08 -7.09
C ARG A 36 -7.16 9.17 -7.57
N SER A 37 -7.18 8.85 -8.86
CA SER A 37 -8.14 7.92 -9.46
C SER A 37 -8.09 6.53 -8.81
N TYR A 38 -6.90 6.03 -8.50
CA TYR A 38 -6.73 4.75 -7.82
C TYR A 38 -7.23 4.78 -6.36
N LYS A 39 -6.97 5.87 -5.63
CA LYS A 39 -7.49 6.06 -4.26
C LYS A 39 -9.01 6.12 -4.25
N ASP A 40 -9.60 6.95 -5.12
CA ASP A 40 -11.05 7.10 -5.22
C ASP A 40 -11.71 5.78 -5.66
N TYR A 41 -11.09 5.04 -6.59
CA TYR A 41 -11.57 3.73 -7.00
C TYR A 41 -11.56 2.73 -5.84
N PHE A 42 -10.44 2.66 -5.09
CA PHE A 42 -10.32 1.77 -3.94
C PHE A 42 -11.34 2.09 -2.86
N SER A 43 -11.49 3.36 -2.46
CA SER A 43 -12.47 3.76 -1.44
C SER A 43 -13.92 3.43 -1.81
N ASN A 44 -14.27 3.52 -3.10
CA ASN A 44 -15.62 3.22 -3.56
C ASN A 44 -15.89 1.72 -3.73
N LYS A 45 -14.88 0.95 -4.19
CA LYS A 45 -15.06 -0.47 -4.53
C LYS A 45 -14.70 -1.44 -3.42
N PHE A 46 -13.75 -1.10 -2.56
CA PHE A 46 -13.31 -1.97 -1.48
C PHE A 46 -14.42 -2.37 -0.50
N PRO A 47 -15.41 -1.52 -0.16
CA PRO A 47 -16.54 -1.94 0.68
C PRO A 47 -17.40 -3.05 0.07
N GLU A 48 -17.45 -3.15 -1.27
CA GLU A 48 -18.16 -4.23 -1.97
C GLU A 48 -17.37 -5.56 -1.94
N VAL A 49 -16.08 -5.53 -1.57
CA VAL A 49 -15.19 -6.68 -1.54
C VAL A 49 -15.32 -7.42 -0.21
N ALA A 50 -16.00 -8.56 -0.27
CA ALA A 50 -16.26 -9.42 0.88
C ALA A 50 -15.18 -10.49 1.09
N THR A 51 -14.41 -10.84 0.05
CA THR A 51 -13.44 -11.95 0.14
C THR A 51 -12.08 -11.59 -0.43
N ALA A 52 -11.04 -12.29 0.07
CA ALA A 52 -9.68 -12.19 -0.46
C ALA A 52 -9.62 -12.51 -1.96
N GLU A 53 -10.45 -13.46 -2.43
CA GLU A 53 -10.56 -13.80 -3.84
C GLU A 53 -11.05 -12.63 -4.70
N GLN A 54 -12.09 -11.91 -4.24
CA GLN A 54 -12.60 -10.73 -4.94
C GLN A 54 -11.55 -9.62 -5.00
N LEU A 55 -10.76 -9.43 -3.94
CA LEU A 55 -9.66 -8.45 -3.93
C LEU A 55 -8.57 -8.77 -4.96
N VAL A 56 -8.10 -10.02 -5.00
CA VAL A 56 -7.03 -10.40 -5.93
C VAL A 56 -7.51 -10.54 -7.38
N ALA A 57 -8.81 -10.72 -7.58
CA ALA A 57 -9.43 -10.76 -8.90
C ALA A 57 -9.40 -9.37 -9.57
N ASP A 58 -9.63 -8.30 -8.79
CA ASP A 58 -9.54 -6.93 -9.29
C ASP A 58 -8.10 -6.42 -9.31
N TYR A 59 -7.54 -6.28 -10.52
CA TYR A 59 -6.17 -5.81 -10.71
C TYR A 59 -5.92 -4.41 -10.16
N LYS A 60 -6.90 -3.50 -10.23
CA LYS A 60 -6.75 -2.12 -9.75
C LYS A 60 -6.72 -2.11 -8.23
N LEU A 61 -7.64 -2.82 -7.58
CA LEU A 61 -7.65 -2.93 -6.12
C LEU A 61 -6.38 -3.61 -5.59
N LEU A 62 -5.98 -4.72 -6.20
CA LEU A 62 -4.76 -5.42 -5.83
C LEU A 62 -3.52 -4.54 -6.00
N THR A 63 -3.43 -3.77 -7.09
CA THR A 63 -2.30 -2.84 -7.31
C THR A 63 -2.23 -1.79 -6.22
N VAL A 64 -3.36 -1.20 -5.82
CA VAL A 64 -3.42 -0.19 -4.75
C VAL A 64 -3.01 -0.78 -3.41
N ALA A 65 -3.57 -1.95 -3.07
CA ALA A 65 -3.23 -2.67 -1.86
C ALA A 65 -1.73 -2.97 -1.80
N LEU A 66 -1.17 -3.64 -2.82
CA LEU A 66 0.24 -4.00 -2.83
C LEU A 66 1.17 -2.78 -2.82
N ARG A 67 0.84 -1.71 -3.56
CA ARG A 67 1.60 -0.47 -3.56
C ARG A 67 1.64 0.19 -2.18
N ALA A 68 0.52 0.22 -1.46
CA ALA A 68 0.45 0.79 -0.11
C ALA A 68 1.40 0.09 0.88
N PHE A 69 1.68 -1.20 0.68
CA PHE A 69 2.59 -1.99 1.50
C PHE A 69 3.98 -2.22 0.86
N GLY A 70 4.24 -1.64 -0.32
CA GLY A 70 5.50 -1.79 -1.06
C GLY A 70 5.75 -3.20 -1.59
N LEU A 71 4.70 -3.93 -1.98
CA LEU A 71 4.70 -5.31 -2.47
C LEU A 71 4.36 -5.38 -3.97
N GLU A 72 4.63 -4.32 -4.73
CA GLU A 72 4.25 -4.18 -6.16
C GLU A 72 4.82 -5.29 -7.05
N SER A 73 5.99 -5.85 -6.68
CA SER A 73 6.63 -6.96 -7.40
C SER A 73 5.81 -8.24 -7.41
N ASP A 74 4.90 -8.41 -6.45
CA ASP A 74 4.07 -9.61 -6.30
C ASP A 74 2.69 -9.50 -6.96
N ILE A 75 2.48 -8.48 -7.79
CA ILE A 75 1.19 -8.27 -8.48
C ILE A 75 0.74 -9.48 -9.32
N ASN A 76 1.70 -10.25 -9.85
CA ASN A 76 1.44 -11.47 -10.62
C ASN A 76 1.25 -12.70 -9.73
N ASN A 77 1.63 -12.65 -8.45
CA ASN A 77 1.56 -13.75 -7.49
C ASN A 77 0.21 -13.82 -6.77
N LYS A 78 -0.90 -13.68 -7.53
CA LYS A 78 -2.27 -13.57 -6.99
C LYS A 78 -2.65 -14.70 -6.04
N PHE A 79 -2.25 -15.93 -6.36
CA PHE A 79 -2.52 -17.09 -5.50
C PHE A 79 -1.85 -16.96 -4.13
N PHE A 80 -0.60 -16.52 -4.11
CA PHE A 80 0.17 -16.33 -2.87
C PHE A 80 -0.42 -15.18 -2.04
N ILE A 81 -0.72 -14.04 -2.67
CA ILE A 81 -1.35 -12.91 -1.98
C ILE A 81 -2.72 -13.30 -1.42
N ARG A 82 -3.52 -14.06 -2.18
CA ARG A 82 -4.80 -14.59 -1.69
C ARG A 82 -4.58 -15.45 -0.43
N LYS A 83 -3.61 -16.37 -0.46
CA LYS A 83 -3.31 -17.22 0.70
C LYS A 83 -2.83 -16.43 1.91
N ILE A 84 -2.07 -15.37 1.69
CA ILE A 84 -1.68 -14.44 2.77
C ILE A 84 -2.92 -13.78 3.36
N LEU A 85 -3.82 -13.26 2.54
CA LEU A 85 -5.04 -12.57 2.99
C LEU A 85 -6.04 -13.51 3.68
N GLU A 86 -6.08 -14.77 3.27
CA GLU A 86 -6.88 -15.84 3.90
C GLU A 86 -6.26 -16.39 5.19
N SER A 87 -4.98 -16.14 5.45
CA SER A 87 -4.31 -16.64 6.65
C SER A 87 -4.73 -15.88 7.89
N ASP A 88 -4.88 -16.60 9.00
CA ASP A 88 -5.19 -16.04 10.31
C ASP A 88 -3.95 -15.37 10.94
N PRO A 89 -3.93 -14.05 11.20
CA PRO A 89 -2.80 -13.38 11.84
C PRO A 89 -2.67 -13.68 13.34
N ASP A 90 -3.72 -14.17 13.99
CA ASP A 90 -3.72 -14.48 15.43
C ASP A 90 -3.19 -15.89 15.71
N ASP A 91 -3.25 -16.79 14.72
CA ASP A 91 -2.58 -18.09 14.78
C ASP A 91 -1.07 -17.97 14.53
N SER A 92 -0.28 -18.22 15.58
CA SER A 92 1.19 -18.24 15.53
C SER A 92 1.79 -19.20 14.49
N THR A 93 1.05 -20.22 14.08
CA THR A 93 1.49 -21.22 13.09
C THR A 93 1.07 -20.89 11.66
N SER A 94 0.30 -19.83 11.47
CA SER A 94 -0.21 -19.42 10.17
C SER A 94 0.89 -19.04 9.19
N LEU A 95 0.57 -19.15 7.89
CA LEU A 95 1.50 -18.83 6.81
C LEU A 95 2.04 -17.40 6.95
N VAL A 96 1.15 -16.43 7.21
CA VAL A 96 1.52 -15.02 7.27
C VAL A 96 2.51 -14.70 8.40
N ASN A 97 2.40 -15.39 9.54
CA ASN A 97 3.30 -15.23 10.67
C ASN A 97 4.68 -15.85 10.45
N ARG A 98 4.76 -16.86 9.59
CA ARG A 98 5.99 -17.56 9.20
C ARG A 98 6.81 -16.85 8.13
N LEU A 99 6.25 -15.86 7.44
CA LEU A 99 6.99 -15.10 6.45
C LEU A 99 8.07 -14.23 7.10
N ALA A 100 9.26 -14.25 6.50
CA ALA A 100 10.38 -13.39 6.90
C ALA A 100 10.05 -11.91 6.67
N ASP A 101 9.35 -11.63 5.56
CA ASP A 101 8.92 -10.28 5.23
C ASP A 101 7.63 -9.90 5.95
N LYS A 102 7.75 -8.98 6.90
CA LYS A 102 6.63 -8.49 7.72
C LYS A 102 5.67 -7.56 6.96
N ARG A 103 5.97 -7.17 5.72
CA ARG A 103 5.04 -6.42 4.87
C ARG A 103 3.77 -7.22 4.57
N TYR A 104 3.88 -8.54 4.38
CA TYR A 104 2.72 -9.41 4.17
C TYR A 104 1.82 -9.51 5.40
N LEU A 105 2.41 -9.53 6.61
CA LEU A 105 1.65 -9.47 7.85
C LEU A 105 0.87 -8.16 7.98
N LYS A 106 1.51 -7.04 7.68
CA LYS A 106 0.84 -5.72 7.69
C LYS A 106 -0.28 -5.64 6.66
N LEU A 107 -0.07 -6.20 5.46
CA LEU A 107 -1.09 -6.30 4.43
C LEU A 107 -2.29 -7.12 4.91
N ASN A 108 -2.05 -8.31 5.46
CA ASN A 108 -3.09 -9.18 6.00
C ASN A 108 -3.86 -8.49 7.13
N GLN A 109 -3.17 -7.87 8.09
CA GLN A 109 -3.83 -7.19 9.22
C GLN A 109 -4.69 -6.00 8.78
N ALA A 110 -4.30 -5.31 7.71
CA ALA A 110 -5.03 -4.13 7.22
C ALA A 110 -6.21 -4.48 6.31
N LEU A 111 -6.12 -5.57 5.55
CA LEU A 111 -7.12 -6.00 4.57
C LEU A 111 -7.81 -7.31 4.95
N ALA A 112 -7.56 -7.75 6.19
CA ALA A 112 -8.10 -8.93 6.85
C ALA A 112 -9.55 -9.22 6.46
N PHE A 113 -9.77 -10.38 5.83
CA PHE A 113 -11.11 -10.90 5.50
C PHE A 113 -11.60 -11.95 6.52
N HIS A 114 -10.86 -12.12 7.61
CA HIS A 114 -11.15 -13.08 8.69
C HIS A 114 -12.04 -12.47 9.79
N ASP A 115 -12.09 -11.14 9.87
CA ASP A 115 -13.03 -10.39 10.69
C ASP A 115 -14.42 -10.31 10.03
N THR A 116 -15.48 -10.18 10.83
CA THR A 116 -16.84 -9.92 10.32
C THR A 116 -16.91 -8.57 9.60
N PRO A 117 -17.84 -8.36 8.64
CA PRO A 117 -17.96 -7.08 7.93
C PRO A 117 -18.04 -5.84 8.84
N ASP A 118 -18.73 -5.95 9.99
CA ASP A 118 -18.83 -4.89 11.01
C ASP A 118 -17.48 -4.56 11.70
N GLU A 119 -16.62 -5.56 11.90
CA GLU A 119 -15.29 -5.39 12.49
C GLU A 119 -14.29 -4.81 11.49
N ARG A 120 -14.45 -5.17 10.20
CA ARG A 120 -13.64 -4.62 9.11
C ARG A 120 -13.88 -3.11 8.96
N GLU A 121 -15.13 -2.65 8.98
CA GLU A 121 -15.47 -1.22 8.89
C GLU A 121 -14.81 -0.40 10.01
N LYS A 122 -14.79 -0.93 11.25
CA LYS A 122 -14.10 -0.29 12.39
C LYS A 122 -12.57 -0.25 12.25
N LYS A 123 -11.95 -1.30 11.69
CA LYS A 123 -10.49 -1.34 11.48
C LYS A 123 -10.04 -0.48 10.30
N LEU A 124 -10.94 -0.23 9.34
CA LEU A 124 -10.73 0.56 8.14
C LEU A 124 -10.95 2.06 8.32
N GLU A 125 -11.08 2.55 9.57
CA GLU A 125 -11.08 3.98 9.91
C GLU A 125 -10.19 4.77 8.93
N PRO A 126 -10.79 5.59 8.04
CA PRO A 126 -10.13 6.17 6.86
C PRO A 126 -8.87 6.99 7.18
N LEU A 127 -8.71 7.38 8.44
CA LEU A 127 -7.61 8.18 8.93
C LEU A 127 -6.31 7.37 9.06
N SER A 128 -6.35 6.06 9.34
CA SER A 128 -5.14 5.27 9.61
C SER A 128 -4.36 4.85 8.36
N ILE A 129 -5.06 4.64 7.24
CA ILE A 129 -4.44 4.28 5.95
C ILE A 129 -3.85 5.54 5.29
N ILE A 130 -4.51 6.69 5.44
CA ILE A 130 -4.01 7.99 4.94
C ILE A 130 -2.79 8.44 5.76
N GLU A 131 -2.82 8.30 7.09
CA GLU A 131 -1.70 8.68 7.97
C GLU A 131 -0.45 7.81 7.74
N LYS A 132 -0.60 6.49 7.49
CA LYS A 132 0.53 5.62 7.11
C LYS A 132 1.12 5.95 5.73
N PHE A 133 0.34 6.54 4.82
CA PHE A 133 0.81 7.02 3.53
C PHE A 133 1.63 8.32 3.67
N GLU A 134 1.31 9.15 4.66
CA GLU A 134 1.98 10.42 4.92
C GLU A 134 3.28 10.30 5.73
N ILE A 135 3.46 9.29 6.57
CA ILE A 135 4.67 9.20 7.42
C ILE A 135 5.90 8.65 6.65
N ARG A 136 5.74 8.14 5.42
CA ARG A 136 6.84 7.56 4.61
C ARG A 136 7.23 8.36 3.37
N SER A 137 6.59 9.50 3.12
CA SER A 137 7.00 10.43 2.06
C SER A 137 7.76 11.61 2.64
#